data_AF-T0YZC7-F1
#
_entry.id   AF-T0YZC7-F1
#
_cell.length_a   1.000
_cell.length_b   1.000
_cell.length_c   1.000
_cell.angle_alpha   90.00
_cell.angle_beta   90.00
_cell.angle_gamma   90.00
#
_symmetry.space_group_name_H-M   'P 1'
#
loop_
_entity.id
_entity.type
_entity.pdbx_description
1 polymer ?
#
loop_
_entity_poly.entity_id
_entity_poly.type
_entity_poly.pdbx_seq_one_letter_code
_entity_poly.pdbx_strand_id
1 'polypeptide(L)' 'MIPTWPWLSLLIWFPVAAGLVLLALGSRAPAFARGLALVTSILAFLLSVAVWIGFRDGTASMQFVERVSWIPLLHANY' A
#
# COMPACT_ATOMS: atom_id res chain seq x y z
N MET A 1 19.64 7.33 3.02
CA MET A 1 18.38 8.08 3.11
C MET A 1 17.42 7.38 2.16
N ILE A 2 16.27 6.90 2.64
CA ILE A 2 15.29 6.27 1.75
C ILE A 2 14.71 7.39 0.85
N PRO A 3 14.57 7.19 -0.46
CA PRO A 3 13.96 8.18 -1.34
C PRO A 3 12.59 8.63 -0.82
N THR A 4 12.20 9.88 -1.08
CA THR A 4 10.83 10.41 -0.86
C THR A 4 9.85 9.76 -1.85
N TRP A 5 9.67 8.46 -1.71
CA TRP A 5 8.72 7.66 -2.46
C TRP A 5 7.42 7.56 -1.65
N PRO A 6 6.24 7.50 -2.29
CA PRO A 6 4.97 7.42 -1.59
C PRO A 6 4.72 5.99 -1.06
N TRP A 7 5.48 5.61 -0.03
CA TRP A 7 5.50 4.28 0.57
C TRP A 7 4.15 3.87 1.14
N LEU A 8 3.46 4.77 1.85
CA LEU A 8 2.16 4.48 2.44
C LEU A 8 1.09 4.37 1.35
N SER A 9 1.09 5.27 0.37
CA SER A 9 0.18 5.15 -0.78
C SER A 9 0.37 3.83 -1.51
N LEU A 10 1.62 3.41 -1.75
CA LEU A 10 1.90 2.14 -2.41
C LEU A 10 1.37 0.96 -1.59
N LEU A 11 1.60 0.96 -0.28
CA LEU A 11 1.11 -0.08 0.63
C LEU A 11 -0.42 -0.16 0.68
N ILE A 12 -1.12 0.96 0.55
CA ILE A 12 -2.59 1.02 0.54
C ILE A 12 -3.13 0.57 -0.83
N TRP A 13 -2.65 1.16 -1.92
CA TRP A 13 -3.23 0.95 -3.25
C TRP A 13 -2.82 -0.36 -3.90
N PHE A 14 -1.66 -0.92 -3.57
CA PHE A 14 -1.19 -2.18 -4.14
C PHE A 14 -2.15 -3.37 -3.86
N PRO A 15 -2.53 -3.67 -2.60
CA PRO A 15 -3.50 -4.73 -2.33
C PRO A 15 -4.91 -4.38 -2.83
N VAL A 16 -5.31 -3.10 -2.84
CA VAL A 16 -6.59 -2.66 -3.41
C VAL A 16 -6.66 -2.96 -4.91
N ALA A 17 -5.61 -2.62 -5.67
CA ALA A 17 -5.53 -2.91 -7.10
C ALA A 17 -5.58 -4.42 -7.38
N ALA A 18 -4.83 -5.21 -6.62
CA ALA A 18 -4.89 -6.67 -6.71
C ALA A 18 -6.29 -7.22 -6.38
N GLY A 19 -6.96 -6.66 -5.36
CA GLY A 19 -8.35 -6.97 -5.01
C GLY A 19 -9.31 -6.72 -6.17
N LEU A 20 -9.17 -5.60 -6.88
CA LEU A 20 -9.97 -5.32 -8.08
C LEU A 20 -9.73 -6.35 -9.19
N VAL A 21 -8.48 -6.75 -9.41
CA VAL A 21 -8.15 -7.83 -10.38
C VAL A 21 -8.78 -9.16 -9.95
N LEU A 22 -8.70 -9.52 -8.67
CA LEU A 22 -9.30 -10.73 -8.12
C LEU A 22 -10.83 -10.73 -8.28
N LEU A 23 -11.49 -9.60 -8.01
CA LEU A 23 -12.92 -9.43 -8.22
C LEU A 23 -13.30 -9.60 -9.70
N ALA A 24 -12.52 -9.01 -10.61
CA ALA A 24 -12.75 -9.15 -12.05
C ALA A 24 -12.57 -10.58 -12.55
N LEU A 25 -11.65 -11.35 -11.93
CA LEU A 25 -11.43 -12.75 -12.25
C LEU A 25 -12.59 -13.65 -11.81
N GLY A 26 -13.23 -13.30 -10.68
CA GLY A 26 -14.34 -14.04 -10.11
C GLY A 26 -14.00 -15.52 -9.89
N SER A 27 -14.96 -16.40 -10.21
CA SER A 27 -14.79 -17.86 -10.10
C SER A 27 -14.15 -18.52 -11.33
N ARG A 28 -13.74 -17.74 -12.34
CA ARG A 28 -13.28 -18.28 -13.63
C ARG A 28 -11.95 -19.02 -13.54
N ALA A 29 -11.08 -18.63 -12.60
CA ALA A 29 -9.76 -19.21 -12.42
C ALA A 29 -9.37 -19.23 -10.93
N PRO A 30 -9.95 -20.12 -10.11
CA PRO A 30 -9.77 -20.11 -8.66
C PRO A 30 -8.32 -20.41 -8.23
N ALA A 31 -7.61 -21.27 -8.97
CA ALA A 31 -6.20 -21.55 -8.71
C ALA A 31 -5.31 -20.31 -8.93
N PHE A 32 -5.53 -19.59 -10.03
CA PHE A 32 -4.80 -18.35 -10.30
C PHE A 32 -5.15 -17.25 -9.29
N ALA A 33 -6.42 -17.09 -8.94
CA ALA A 33 -6.87 -16.13 -7.93
C ALA A 33 -6.16 -16.35 -6.57
N ARG A 34 -6.05 -17.61 -6.14
CA ARG A 34 -5.32 -17.96 -4.90
C ARG A 34 -3.83 -17.63 -4.99
N GLY A 35 -3.19 -17.97 -6.10
CA GLY A 35 -1.78 -17.64 -6.33
C GLY A 35 -1.53 -16.13 -6.35
N LEU A 36 -2.37 -15.37 -7.05
CA LEU A 36 -2.30 -13.91 -7.11
C LEU A 36 -2.49 -13.29 -5.73
N ALA A 37 -3.53 -13.69 -4.98
CA ALA A 37 -3.79 -13.19 -3.64
C ALA A 37 -2.62 -13.45 -2.68
N LEU A 38 -1.99 -14.63 -2.77
CA LEU A 38 -0.83 -14.99 -1.97
C LEU A 38 0.38 -14.12 -2.31
N VAL A 39 0.71 -13.99 -3.60
CA VAL A 39 1.84 -13.18 -4.07
C VAL A 39 1.65 -11.72 -3.69
N THR A 40 0.44 -11.16 -3.89
CA THR A 40 0.13 -9.80 -3.45
C THR A 40 0.33 -9.62 -1.95
N SER A 41 -0.14 -10.56 -1.13
CA SER A 41 0.00 -10.47 0.33
C SER A 41 1.47 -10.54 0.76
N ILE A 42 2.27 -11.41 0.14
CA ILE A 42 3.72 -11.50 0.41
C ILE A 42 4.42 -10.21 0.03
N LEU A 43 4.13 -9.65 -1.15
CA LEU A 43 4.74 -8.39 -1.59
C LEU A 43 4.35 -7.21 -0.70
N ALA A 44 3.07 -7.11 -0.28
CA ALA A 44 2.61 -6.10 0.66
C ALA A 44 3.31 -6.23 2.02
N PHE A 45 3.51 -7.46 2.50
CA PHE A 45 4.26 -7.73 3.72
C PHE A 45 5.73 -7.30 3.60
N LEU A 46 6.42 -7.65 2.51
CA LEU A 46 7.80 -7.25 2.27
C LEU A 46 7.96 -5.72 2.18
N LEU A 47 7.02 -5.04 1.51
CA LEU A 47 6.98 -3.57 1.49
C LEU A 47 6.80 -2.99 2.89
N SER A 48 5.93 -3.59 3.72
CA SER A 48 5.70 -3.15 5.09
C SER A 48 6.96 -3.30 5.94
N VAL A 49 7.69 -4.40 5.78
CA VAL A 49 8.98 -4.62 6.45
C VAL A 49 10.03 -3.60 5.99
N ALA A 50 10.11 -3.28 4.70
CA ALA A 50 11.03 -2.26 4.20
C ALA A 50 10.77 -0.88 4.82
N VAL A 51 9.49 -0.49 4.94
CA VAL A 51 9.07 0.74 5.61
C VAL A 51 9.42 0.71 7.09
N TRP A 52 9.18 -0.42 7.77
CA TRP A 52 9.50 -0.59 9.18
C TRP A 52 11.01 -0.50 9.46
N ILE A 53 11.86 -1.12 8.64
CA ILE A 53 13.34 -1.01 8.76
C ILE A 53 13.81 0.44 8.60
N GLY A 54 13.08 1.22 7.79
CA GLY A 54 13.33 2.64 7.59
C GLY A 54 12.86 3.56 8.72
N PHE A 55 12.05 3.06 9.64
CA PHE A 55 11.48 3.83 10.73
C PHE A 55 12.53 4.15 11.80
N ARG A 56 12.55 5.39 12.27
CA ARG A 56 13.46 5.84 13.33
C ARG A 56 12.73 5.90 14.66
N ASP A 57 13.20 5.13 15.63
CA ASP A 57 12.67 5.23 16.99
C ASP A 57 13.10 6.55 17.67
N GLY A 58 12.35 6.97 18.70
CA GLY A 58 12.68 8.16 19.50
C GLY A 58 12.06 9.47 19.02
N THR A 59 11.14 9.44 18.05
CA THR A 59 10.32 10.60 17.67
C THR A 59 8.84 10.27 17.72
N ALA A 60 8.04 11.20 18.25
CA ALA A 60 6.58 11.13 18.22
C ALA A 60 5.98 11.63 16.89
N SER A 61 6.82 12.09 15.95
CA SER A 61 6.37 12.60 14.66
C SER A 61 6.03 11.47 13.68
N MET A 62 5.07 11.73 12.79
CA MET A 62 4.82 10.87 11.63
C MET A 62 5.98 11.00 10.64
N GLN A 63 6.57 9.88 10.22
CA GLN A 63 7.81 9.87 9.42
C GLN A 63 7.59 9.65 7.92
N PHE A 64 6.46 9.05 7.56
CA PHE A 64 6.07 8.77 6.17
C PHE A 64 4.84 9.60 5.79
N VAL A 65 4.88 10.90 6.05
CA VAL A 65 3.74 11.79 5.76
C VAL A 65 3.68 12.06 4.27
N GLU A 66 2.58 11.61 3.67
CA GLU A 66 2.19 11.91 2.31
C GLU A 66 0.97 12.82 2.41
N ARG A 67 0.99 13.96 1.72
CA ARG A 67 -0.13 14.91 1.71
C ARG A 67 -0.40 15.35 0.29
N VAL A 68 -1.48 14.85 -0.28
CA VAL A 68 -1.99 15.25 -1.59
C VAL A 68 -3.35 15.89 -1.39
N SER A 69 -3.53 17.11 -1.88
CA SER A 69 -4.83 17.78 -1.78
C SER A 69 -5.88 16.98 -2.55
N TRP A 70 -6.91 16.51 -1.85
CA TRP A 70 -7.98 15.71 -2.47
C TRP A 70 -9.21 16.56 -2.75
N ILE A 71 -9.69 17.28 -1.72
CA ILE A 71 -10.83 18.20 -1.85
C ILE A 71 -10.44 19.53 -1.18
N PRO A 72 -9.88 20.49 -1.93
CA PRO A 72 -9.31 21.73 -1.38
C PRO A 72 -10.32 22.56 -0.59
N LEU A 73 -11.57 22.62 -1.06
CA LEU A 73 -12.67 23.34 -0.43
C LEU A 73 -13.00 22.84 0.98
N LEU A 74 -12.75 21.56 1.25
CA LEU A 74 -12.97 20.93 2.55
C LEU A 74 -11.67 20.84 3.36
N HIS A 75 -10.55 21.36 2.84
CA HIS A 75 -9.21 21.14 3.38
C HIS A 75 -8.87 19.65 3.56
N ALA A 76 -9.49 18.77 2.76
CA ALA A 76 -9.25 17.33 2.82
C ALA A 76 -7.98 16.97 2.03
N ASN A 77 -7.10 16.24 2.70
CA ASN A 77 -5.87 15.71 2.11
C ASN A 77 -5.88 14.20 2.21
N TYR A 78 -5.33 13.57 1.18
CA TYR A 78 -4.95 12.18 1.18
C TYR A 78 -3.52 12.05 1.71
#